data_AF-A0A7S2PDX5-F1
#
_entry.id   AF-A0A7S2PDX5-F1
#
_cell.length_a   1.000
_cell.length_b   1.000
_cell.length_c   1.000
_cell.angle_alpha   90.00
_cell.angle_beta   90.00
_cell.angle_gamma   90.00
#
_symmetry.space_group_name_H-M   'P 1'
#
loop_
_entity.id
_entity.type
_entity.pdbx_description
1 polymer ?
#
loop_
_entity_poly.entity_id
_entity_poly.type
_entity_poly.pdbx_seq_one_letter_code
_entity_poly.pdbx_strand_id
1 'polypeptide(L)'
;FAMQALNKLRRQGGSEVEQQTQQVAPPEFKVSIVKVKPQPRKHKVISYGYRVLVDDEVPEMYYFMYLPDPESAEDLHRGVVPAGFSAGVPVDDQMVYFHTREGTTGPEYQVVYTRADPDGGDQPAFEMSIDWTDDVDTLWIQALQRLEDSQELSEPALNFLDADPLWLFGVADAATQRALEKTAVVPMLRCMGQRPCIEEWFAYLNADEEGDAPYRWVVESFAEVELPQPYTSFKGVGSVVCYLNNETNETTWKHPFYDYFAQLLNHCRRSTEEEHIKLRINRVLWSYEAESQTDLSSQMPLVSPKFIKTLADILGCDLVEDPFMVRTLKTFLKAFSQMYHEGELDTQEVKWCLEIVSNERAKQDVARQMPYETDPTEQLDTGSGQVYCIECGQVATCYCPECGDCMCDTCFERLHARGNRQAHEPNHFIKCAICKVNPAKLQCTYTRGKYCIDCYQKKHRKTLPKFLELKPLKIDYKRSAKKDREEQARRNGQAPPLQQVAIVTPSEDMDPEIKEAFSRPAPLETTLGEKWHAFYDLRGVKYYYNFETQESMRRPQDSLIVPVATVDAAAMAERKLIVGQMAMSKSPRLMPEWHEGVEQDANHN
;
A
#
# COMPACT_ATOMS: atom_id res chain seq x y z
N PHE A 1 -10.37 -57.40 -54.11
CA PHE A 1 -9.08 -57.77 -53.49
C PHE A 1 -7.84 -57.56 -54.39
N ALA A 2 -7.92 -57.64 -55.74
CA ALA A 2 -6.76 -57.31 -56.59
C ALA A 2 -6.51 -55.80 -56.83
N MET A 3 -7.52 -54.93 -56.69
CA MET A 3 -7.37 -53.47 -56.86
C MET A 3 -6.86 -52.71 -55.61
N GLN A 4 -6.96 -53.31 -54.41
CA GLN A 4 -6.40 -52.70 -53.19
C GLN A 4 -4.89 -52.97 -53.02
N ALA A 5 -4.35 -54.00 -53.66
CA ALA A 5 -2.92 -54.31 -53.65
C ALA A 5 -2.09 -53.37 -54.56
N LEU A 6 -2.67 -52.91 -55.68
CA LEU A 6 -2.00 -51.99 -56.61
C LEU A 6 -1.92 -50.54 -56.09
N ASN A 7 -2.89 -50.11 -55.25
CA ASN A 7 -2.84 -48.77 -54.64
C ASN A 7 -1.87 -48.69 -53.45
N LYS A 8 -1.44 -49.81 -52.88
CA LYS A 8 -0.47 -49.83 -51.77
C LYS A 8 0.99 -49.76 -52.27
N LEU A 9 1.29 -50.34 -53.43
CA LEU A 9 2.61 -50.25 -54.07
C LEU A 9 2.89 -48.88 -54.74
N ARG A 10 1.85 -48.12 -55.09
CA ARG A 10 2.02 -46.78 -55.68
C ARG A 10 2.29 -45.66 -54.67
N ARG A 11 2.10 -45.93 -53.36
CA ARG A 11 2.34 -44.95 -52.27
C ARG A 11 3.72 -45.06 -51.61
N GLN A 12 4.53 -46.06 -51.93
CA GLN A 12 5.85 -46.27 -51.31
C GLN A 12 7.04 -45.87 -52.20
N GLY A 13 6.81 -45.30 -53.39
CA GLY A 13 7.88 -45.05 -54.38
C GLY A 13 8.12 -43.60 -54.78
N GLY A 14 7.62 -42.59 -54.04
CA GLY A 14 7.64 -41.20 -54.51
C GLY A 14 7.96 -40.11 -53.48
N SER A 15 8.47 -40.43 -52.29
CA SER A 15 8.61 -39.45 -51.20
C SER A 15 10.05 -39.11 -50.79
N GLU A 16 11.08 -39.79 -51.29
CA GLU A 16 12.46 -39.57 -50.82
C GLU A 16 13.33 -38.70 -51.76
N VAL A 17 12.87 -38.36 -52.97
CA VAL A 17 13.68 -37.59 -53.93
C VAL A 17 13.30 -36.10 -54.00
N GLU A 18 12.12 -35.70 -53.53
CA GLU A 18 11.69 -34.28 -53.50
C GLU A 18 11.94 -33.55 -52.17
N GLN A 19 12.37 -34.24 -51.11
CA GLN A 19 12.78 -33.59 -49.84
C GLN A 19 14.25 -33.15 -49.80
N GLN A 20 15.04 -33.38 -50.87
CA GLN A 20 16.46 -33.03 -50.92
C GLN A 20 16.79 -31.78 -51.76
N THR A 21 15.81 -31.02 -52.26
CA THR A 21 16.08 -29.92 -53.20
C THR A 21 15.73 -28.50 -52.74
N GLN A 22 15.39 -28.29 -51.47
CA GLN A 22 15.24 -26.93 -50.90
C GLN A 22 15.78 -26.81 -49.47
N GLN A 23 16.92 -27.43 -49.16
CA GLN A 23 17.78 -26.85 -48.12
C GLN A 23 18.43 -25.61 -48.73
N VAL A 24 17.72 -24.48 -48.65
CA VAL A 24 18.34 -23.16 -48.81
C VAL A 24 19.49 -23.14 -47.82
N ALA A 25 20.72 -23.06 -48.32
CA ALA A 25 21.89 -22.96 -47.47
C ALA A 25 21.63 -21.86 -46.44
N PRO A 26 21.88 -22.10 -45.13
CA PRO A 26 21.71 -21.06 -44.14
C PRO A 26 22.49 -19.82 -44.61
N PRO A 27 21.88 -18.63 -44.59
CA PRO A 27 22.54 -17.42 -45.07
C PRO A 27 23.88 -17.26 -44.35
N GLU A 28 24.97 -17.13 -45.12
CA GLU A 28 26.30 -16.89 -44.55
C GLU A 28 26.28 -15.53 -43.85
N PHE A 29 26.31 -15.54 -42.51
CA PHE A 29 26.43 -14.33 -41.71
C PHE A 29 27.83 -13.74 -41.87
N LYS A 30 27.92 -12.62 -42.58
CA LYS A 30 29.16 -11.89 -42.76
C LYS A 30 29.35 -10.92 -41.60
N VAL A 31 30.29 -11.23 -40.71
CA VAL A 31 30.65 -10.32 -39.59
C VAL A 31 31.24 -9.03 -40.17
N SER A 32 30.66 -7.89 -39.81
CA SER A 32 31.13 -6.57 -40.24
C SER A 32 32.52 -6.27 -39.69
N ILE A 33 33.44 -5.82 -40.55
CA ILE A 33 34.79 -5.41 -40.18
C ILE A 33 34.82 -3.89 -40.13
N VAL A 34 35.01 -3.35 -38.94
CA VAL A 34 35.10 -1.90 -38.68
C VAL A 34 36.40 -1.36 -39.24
N LYS A 35 36.30 -0.38 -40.14
CA LYS A 35 37.48 0.25 -40.76
C LYS A 35 38.01 1.35 -39.86
N VAL A 36 39.27 1.24 -39.47
CA VAL A 36 39.91 2.25 -38.63
C VAL A 36 40.62 3.30 -39.49
N LYS A 37 40.17 4.55 -39.39
CA LYS A 37 40.87 5.73 -39.95
C LYS A 37 41.63 6.40 -38.79
N PRO A 38 42.95 6.65 -38.90
CA PRO A 38 43.70 7.34 -37.85
C PRO A 38 43.14 8.75 -37.65
N GLN A 39 42.40 8.94 -36.56
CA GLN A 39 41.72 10.19 -36.25
C GLN A 39 41.77 10.48 -34.75
N PRO A 40 41.75 11.77 -34.35
CA PRO A 40 41.70 12.15 -32.94
C PRO A 40 40.38 11.65 -32.32
N ARG A 41 40.49 10.91 -31.22
CA ARG A 41 39.34 10.42 -30.47
C ARG A 41 38.68 11.57 -29.71
N LYS A 42 37.63 12.16 -30.31
CA LYS A 42 36.85 13.26 -29.73
C LYS A 42 35.50 12.83 -29.15
N HIS A 43 35.15 11.55 -29.23
CA HIS A 43 33.86 11.06 -28.76
C HIS A 43 33.73 11.18 -27.23
N LYS A 44 32.49 11.40 -26.79
CA LYS A 44 32.06 11.39 -25.40
C LYS A 44 30.97 10.34 -25.25
N VAL A 45 31.30 9.24 -24.59
CA VAL A 45 30.31 8.20 -24.25
C VAL A 45 29.34 8.75 -23.20
N ILE A 46 28.07 8.79 -23.55
CA ILE A 46 26.96 9.24 -22.70
C ILE A 46 26.38 8.07 -21.93
N SER A 47 26.18 6.92 -22.60
CA SER A 47 25.70 5.67 -22.02
C SER A 47 26.44 4.49 -22.68
N TYR A 48 26.94 3.56 -21.88
CA TYR A 48 27.57 2.33 -22.40
C TYR A 48 26.56 1.32 -22.96
N GLY A 49 25.27 1.41 -22.59
CA GLY A 49 24.29 0.38 -22.94
C GLY A 49 24.53 -0.96 -22.22
N TYR A 50 23.89 -2.03 -22.70
CA TYR A 50 24.01 -3.40 -22.21
C TYR A 50 24.26 -4.38 -23.36
N ARG A 51 24.79 -5.56 -23.03
CA ARG A 51 24.87 -6.67 -23.98
C ARG A 51 23.50 -7.36 -24.03
N VAL A 52 22.97 -7.53 -25.23
CA VAL A 52 21.77 -8.35 -25.45
C VAL A 52 22.18 -9.81 -25.33
N LEU A 53 21.50 -10.56 -24.46
CA LEU A 53 21.74 -11.97 -24.21
C LEU A 53 20.49 -12.76 -24.58
N VAL A 54 20.65 -13.79 -25.39
CA VAL A 54 19.62 -14.79 -25.71
C VAL A 54 20.22 -16.13 -25.33
N ASP A 55 19.58 -16.84 -24.41
CA ASP A 55 20.10 -18.10 -23.84
C ASP A 55 21.53 -17.98 -23.27
N ASP A 56 21.79 -16.90 -22.51
CA ASP A 56 23.09 -16.55 -21.91
C ASP A 56 24.23 -16.27 -22.91
N GLU A 57 23.94 -16.24 -24.21
CA GLU A 57 24.89 -15.92 -25.27
C GLU A 57 24.51 -14.61 -25.99
N VAL A 58 25.52 -13.85 -26.42
CA VAL A 58 25.25 -12.68 -27.28
C VAL A 58 24.93 -13.17 -28.69
N PRO A 59 23.82 -12.75 -29.31
CA PRO A 59 23.49 -13.17 -30.68
C PRO A 59 24.56 -12.73 -31.69
N GLU A 60 24.79 -13.54 -32.73
CA GLU A 60 25.85 -13.29 -33.73
C GLU A 60 25.75 -11.91 -34.41
N MET A 61 24.52 -11.44 -34.63
CA MET A 61 24.19 -10.14 -35.22
C MET A 61 24.70 -8.91 -34.44
N TYR A 62 25.02 -9.07 -33.15
CA TYR A 62 25.58 -7.98 -32.34
C TYR A 62 27.11 -7.94 -32.38
N TYR A 63 27.78 -8.89 -33.04
CA TYR A 63 29.23 -8.91 -33.11
C TYR A 63 29.76 -8.19 -34.34
N PHE A 64 30.91 -7.53 -34.16
CA PHE A 64 31.72 -6.97 -35.23
C PHE A 64 33.19 -7.31 -34.99
N MET A 65 34.03 -7.17 -36.01
CA MET A 65 35.48 -7.28 -35.88
C MET A 65 36.09 -5.88 -35.96
N TYR A 66 37.04 -5.56 -35.10
CA TYR A 66 37.74 -4.28 -35.10
C TYR A 66 39.22 -4.43 -34.76
N LEU A 67 40.03 -3.45 -35.14
CA LEU A 67 41.43 -3.34 -34.73
C LEU A 67 41.52 -2.37 -33.55
N PRO A 68 41.85 -2.81 -32.32
CA PRO A 68 41.98 -1.93 -31.16
C PRO A 68 43.09 -0.89 -31.35
N ASP A 69 44.18 -1.30 -32.01
CA ASP A 69 45.29 -0.46 -32.39
C ASP A 69 45.38 -0.36 -33.92
N PRO A 70 45.11 0.81 -34.53
CA PRO A 70 45.24 0.99 -35.97
C PRO A 70 46.65 0.74 -36.51
N GLU A 71 47.68 0.83 -35.65
CA GLU A 71 49.07 0.63 -36.07
C GLU A 71 49.46 -0.86 -36.08
N SER A 72 48.70 -1.73 -35.42
CA SER A 72 48.95 -3.18 -35.35
C SER A 72 47.92 -3.95 -36.19
N ALA A 73 48.24 -4.19 -37.47
CA ALA A 73 47.32 -4.78 -38.44
C ALA A 73 47.00 -6.28 -38.24
N GLU A 74 47.70 -6.97 -37.32
CA GLU A 74 47.63 -8.44 -37.21
C GLU A 74 46.58 -8.94 -36.20
N ASP A 75 46.02 -8.07 -35.35
CA ASP A 75 45.12 -8.45 -34.26
C ASP A 75 43.69 -7.92 -34.48
N LEU A 76 42.87 -8.69 -35.22
CA LEU A 76 41.43 -8.44 -35.29
C LEU A 76 40.75 -8.98 -34.02
N HIS A 77 40.11 -8.09 -33.27
CA HIS A 77 39.35 -8.43 -32.08
C HIS A 77 37.85 -8.46 -32.36
N ARG A 78 37.15 -9.37 -31.69
CA ARG A 78 35.69 -9.45 -31.71
C ARG A 78 35.12 -8.43 -30.72
N GLY A 79 34.34 -7.47 -31.21
CA GLY A 79 33.60 -6.48 -30.43
C GLY A 79 32.10 -6.77 -30.40
N VAL A 80 31.40 -6.19 -29.44
CA VAL A 80 29.93 -6.29 -29.28
C VAL A 80 29.31 -4.91 -29.40
N VAL A 81 28.28 -4.79 -30.23
CA VAL A 81 27.40 -3.61 -30.26
C VAL A 81 26.47 -3.71 -29.03
N PRO A 82 26.50 -2.75 -28.10
CA PRO A 82 25.55 -2.74 -26.99
C PRO A 82 24.17 -2.28 -27.47
N ALA A 83 23.10 -2.67 -26.78
CA ALA A 83 21.81 -1.99 -26.85
C ALA A 83 21.75 -0.85 -25.83
N GLY A 84 21.14 0.28 -26.18
CA GLY A 84 21.07 1.47 -25.30
C GLY A 84 22.39 2.24 -25.19
N PHE A 85 23.33 2.01 -26.11
CA PHE A 85 24.55 2.81 -26.21
C PHE A 85 24.19 4.21 -26.69
N SER A 86 24.90 5.21 -26.16
CA SER A 86 24.81 6.57 -26.66
C SER A 86 26.16 7.24 -26.53
N ALA A 87 26.63 7.85 -27.61
CA ALA A 87 27.82 8.68 -27.60
C ALA A 87 27.63 9.91 -28.49
N GLY A 88 28.27 11.00 -28.11
CA GLY A 88 28.29 12.24 -28.89
C GLY A 88 29.69 12.56 -29.37
N VAL A 89 29.80 13.14 -30.57
CA VAL A 89 31.05 13.65 -31.14
C VAL A 89 30.84 15.12 -31.52
N PRO A 90 31.69 16.05 -31.03
CA PRO A 90 31.66 17.44 -31.45
C PRO A 90 32.25 17.59 -32.85
N VAL A 91 31.49 18.24 -33.74
CA VAL A 91 31.86 18.49 -35.14
C VAL A 91 31.53 19.95 -35.44
N ASP A 92 32.57 20.77 -35.63
CA ASP A 92 32.45 22.23 -35.68
C ASP A 92 31.63 22.76 -34.48
N ASP A 93 30.55 23.52 -34.71
CA ASP A 93 29.65 24.05 -33.68
C ASP A 93 28.44 23.13 -33.41
N GLN A 94 28.48 21.88 -33.88
CA GLN A 94 27.40 20.91 -33.77
C GLN A 94 27.81 19.69 -32.95
N MET A 95 26.81 19.02 -32.38
CA MET A 95 26.98 17.72 -31.72
C MET A 95 26.25 16.65 -32.54
N VAL A 96 26.98 15.64 -32.97
CA VAL A 96 26.42 14.43 -33.58
C VAL A 96 26.34 13.35 -32.53
N TYR A 97 25.18 12.74 -32.36
CA TYR A 97 24.94 11.62 -31.45
C TYR A 97 24.67 10.34 -32.22
N PHE A 98 25.18 9.25 -31.68
CA PHE A 98 24.94 7.89 -32.16
C PHE A 98 24.31 7.09 -31.05
N HIS A 99 23.16 6.48 -31.35
CA HIS A 99 22.38 5.69 -30.43
C HIS A 99 22.22 4.27 -30.97
N THR A 100 22.19 3.31 -30.05
CA THR A 100 21.81 1.93 -30.37
C THR A 100 20.64 1.50 -29.50
N ARG A 101 19.84 0.55 -29.98
CA ARG A 101 18.82 -0.13 -29.19
C ARG A 101 18.69 -1.59 -29.62
N GLU A 102 17.99 -2.35 -28.80
CA GLU A 102 17.63 -3.73 -29.12
C GLU A 102 16.56 -3.73 -30.22
N GLY A 103 16.87 -4.37 -31.35
CA GLY A 103 15.95 -4.56 -32.47
C GLY A 103 15.48 -6.01 -32.59
N THR A 104 14.53 -6.24 -33.48
CA THR A 104 13.90 -7.57 -33.66
C THR A 104 14.85 -8.61 -34.28
N THR A 105 15.73 -8.17 -35.18
CA THR A 105 16.65 -9.01 -35.97
C THR A 105 18.13 -8.71 -35.69
N GLY A 106 18.42 -7.68 -34.90
CA GLY A 106 19.74 -7.10 -34.78
C GLY A 106 19.76 -5.89 -33.84
N PRO A 107 20.94 -5.33 -33.56
CA PRO A 107 21.02 -3.95 -33.08
C PRO A 107 20.36 -3.00 -34.08
N GLU A 108 19.56 -2.08 -33.59
CA GLU A 108 19.10 -0.93 -34.38
C GLU A 108 19.90 0.31 -33.99
N TYR A 109 20.13 1.17 -34.98
CA TYR A 109 20.99 2.33 -34.90
C TYR A 109 20.20 3.60 -35.23
N GLN A 110 20.55 4.71 -34.58
CA GLN A 110 20.02 6.03 -34.88
C GLN A 110 21.11 7.10 -34.75
N VAL A 111 21.10 8.06 -35.67
CA VAL A 111 21.95 9.25 -35.60
C VAL A 111 21.06 10.47 -35.35
N VAL A 112 21.45 11.30 -34.39
CA VAL A 112 20.78 12.57 -34.05
C VAL A 112 21.78 13.71 -34.13
N TYR A 113 21.39 14.80 -34.75
CA TYR A 113 22.17 16.01 -34.87
C TYR A 113 21.55 17.10 -34.04
N THR A 114 22.37 17.80 -33.27
CA THR A 114 21.91 18.97 -32.52
C THR A 114 22.84 20.14 -32.73
N ARG A 115 22.23 21.31 -32.90
CA ARG A 115 22.92 22.60 -32.82
C ARG A 115 22.59 23.25 -31.49
N ALA A 116 23.61 23.62 -30.73
CA ALA A 116 23.42 24.39 -29.52
C ALA A 116 22.74 25.72 -29.85
N ASP A 117 21.80 26.14 -29.01
CA ASP A 117 21.16 27.45 -29.16
C ASP A 117 22.22 28.54 -29.00
N PRO A 118 22.41 29.44 -29.99
CA PRO A 118 23.36 30.56 -29.86
C PRO A 118 23.05 31.46 -28.65
N ASP A 119 21.80 31.50 -28.19
CA ASP A 119 21.36 32.28 -27.03
C ASP A 119 21.53 31.52 -25.70
N GLY A 120 22.01 30.27 -25.74
CA GLY A 120 22.23 29.44 -24.55
C GLY A 120 20.95 28.89 -23.91
N GLY A 121 19.85 28.77 -24.67
CA GLY A 121 18.63 28.11 -24.23
C GLY A 121 18.82 26.61 -23.96
N ASP A 122 17.98 26.05 -23.08
CA ASP A 122 18.00 24.62 -22.72
C ASP A 122 17.54 23.70 -23.87
N GLN A 123 16.89 24.24 -24.90
CA GLN A 123 16.45 23.49 -26.09
C GLN A 123 17.42 23.72 -27.25
N PRO A 124 17.77 22.67 -28.03
CA PRO A 124 18.61 22.85 -29.20
C PRO A 124 17.88 23.71 -30.25
N ALA A 125 18.59 24.64 -30.90
CA ALA A 125 18.02 25.48 -31.95
C ALA A 125 17.60 24.68 -33.19
N PHE A 126 18.22 23.53 -33.39
CA PHE A 126 17.92 22.60 -34.46
C PHE A 126 18.20 21.17 -33.99
N GLU A 127 17.24 20.28 -34.22
CA GLU A 127 17.36 18.85 -33.99
C GLU A 127 16.92 18.10 -35.25
N MET A 128 17.80 17.27 -35.79
CA MET A 128 17.49 16.36 -36.89
C MET A 128 17.77 14.94 -36.44
N SER A 129 16.77 14.07 -36.54
CA SER A 129 16.90 12.64 -36.29
C SER A 129 16.71 11.85 -37.58
N ILE A 130 17.45 10.74 -37.69
CA ILE A 130 17.22 9.72 -38.72
C ILE A 130 16.47 8.57 -38.05
N ASP A 131 15.55 7.97 -38.78
CA ASP A 131 14.78 6.84 -38.27
C ASP A 131 15.69 5.65 -37.96
N TRP A 132 15.25 4.82 -37.02
CA TRP A 132 15.96 3.62 -36.63
C TRP A 132 16.10 2.64 -37.79
N THR A 133 17.28 2.03 -37.92
CA THR A 133 17.57 1.00 -38.94
C THR A 133 18.54 -0.04 -38.38
N ASP A 134 18.46 -1.26 -38.88
CA ASP A 134 19.33 -2.40 -38.57
C ASP A 134 20.64 -2.41 -39.39
N ASP A 135 20.76 -1.53 -40.39
CA ASP A 135 21.94 -1.39 -41.24
C ASP A 135 22.70 -0.09 -40.93
N VAL A 136 23.81 -0.24 -40.19
CA VAL A 136 24.67 0.87 -39.78
C VAL A 136 25.31 1.59 -40.97
N ASP A 137 25.63 0.89 -42.06
CA ASP A 137 26.25 1.49 -43.24
C ASP A 137 25.23 2.34 -43.99
N THR A 138 24.03 1.81 -44.19
CA THR A 138 22.92 2.54 -44.81
C THR A 138 22.54 3.76 -43.98
N LEU A 139 22.47 3.63 -42.64
CA LEU A 139 22.25 4.76 -41.73
C LEU A 139 23.31 5.84 -41.93
N TRP A 140 24.58 5.45 -41.91
CA TRP A 140 25.69 6.39 -41.93
C TRP A 140 25.80 7.12 -43.26
N ILE A 141 25.54 6.44 -44.38
CA ILE A 141 25.47 7.07 -45.70
C ILE A 141 24.35 8.12 -45.75
N GLN A 142 23.15 7.78 -45.25
CA GLN A 142 22.03 8.74 -45.21
C GLN A 142 22.35 9.93 -44.29
N ALA A 143 23.03 9.67 -43.18
CA ALA A 143 23.53 10.67 -42.26
C ALA A 143 24.48 11.67 -42.92
N LEU A 144 25.53 11.16 -43.57
CA LEU A 144 26.52 11.99 -44.26
C LEU A 144 25.88 12.77 -45.42
N GLN A 145 25.00 12.13 -46.21
CA GLN A 145 24.32 12.80 -47.32
C GLN A 145 23.46 13.97 -46.84
N ARG A 146 22.70 13.80 -45.75
CA ARG A 146 21.90 14.90 -45.19
C ARG A 146 22.76 16.05 -44.64
N LEU A 147 23.92 15.74 -44.08
CA LEU A 147 24.88 16.74 -43.60
C LEU A 147 25.59 17.48 -44.74
N GLU A 148 25.86 16.80 -45.84
CA GLU A 148 26.39 17.42 -47.06
C GLU A 148 25.34 18.34 -47.70
N ASP A 149 24.09 17.87 -47.81
CA ASP A 149 22.97 18.62 -48.38
C ASP A 149 22.63 19.89 -47.58
N SER A 150 22.85 19.88 -46.25
CA SER A 150 22.62 21.06 -45.41
C SER A 150 23.68 22.15 -45.63
N GLN A 151 24.86 21.80 -46.14
CA GLN A 151 26.02 22.68 -46.34
C GLN A 151 26.48 23.42 -45.07
N GLU A 152 26.15 22.88 -43.89
CA GLU A 152 26.44 23.54 -42.62
C GLU A 152 27.76 23.10 -41.98
N LEU A 153 28.35 22.00 -42.44
CA LEU A 153 29.63 21.47 -41.95
C LEU A 153 30.79 21.85 -42.88
N SER A 154 31.95 22.10 -42.29
CA SER A 154 33.18 22.34 -43.05
C SER A 154 33.68 21.06 -43.75
N GLU A 155 34.42 21.18 -44.86
CA GLU A 155 35.05 20.02 -45.51
C GLU A 155 35.92 19.17 -44.56
N PRO A 156 36.72 19.75 -43.63
CA PRO A 156 37.44 18.99 -42.63
C PRO A 156 36.53 18.20 -41.68
N ALA A 157 35.36 18.75 -41.33
CA ALA A 157 34.35 18.06 -40.53
C ALA A 157 33.75 16.87 -41.27
N LEU A 158 33.41 17.02 -42.55
CA LEU A 158 32.92 15.93 -43.39
C LEU A 158 33.97 14.82 -43.55
N ASN A 159 35.23 15.18 -43.80
CA ASN A 159 36.33 14.20 -43.89
C ASN A 159 36.63 13.49 -42.55
N PHE A 160 36.35 14.17 -41.43
CA PHE A 160 36.40 13.54 -40.10
C PHE A 160 35.26 12.54 -39.93
N LEU A 161 34.03 12.88 -40.33
CA LEU A 161 32.86 12.00 -40.27
C LEU A 161 32.90 10.83 -41.26
N ASP A 162 33.72 10.88 -42.31
CA ASP A 162 33.99 9.78 -43.26
C ASP A 162 34.69 8.54 -42.63
N ALA A 163 34.78 8.46 -41.31
CA ALA A 163 35.20 7.25 -40.60
C ALA A 163 34.00 6.30 -40.36
N ASP A 164 34.31 5.04 -40.03
CA ASP A 164 33.29 4.08 -39.60
C ASP A 164 32.59 4.56 -38.31
N PRO A 165 31.26 4.57 -38.24
CA PRO A 165 30.53 5.11 -37.10
C PRO A 165 30.81 4.33 -35.80
N LEU A 166 30.98 3.01 -35.85
CA LEU A 166 31.27 2.22 -34.65
C LEU A 166 32.63 2.61 -34.06
N TRP A 167 33.59 2.97 -34.90
CA TRP A 167 34.87 3.53 -34.46
C TRP A 167 34.74 4.98 -33.98
N LEU A 168 34.11 5.83 -34.78
CA LEU A 168 33.99 7.27 -34.57
C LEU A 168 33.33 7.58 -33.21
N PHE A 169 32.25 6.88 -32.88
CA PHE A 169 31.49 7.05 -31.64
C PHE A 169 32.02 6.24 -30.47
N GLY A 170 33.13 5.50 -30.65
CA GLY A 170 33.79 4.78 -29.56
C GLY A 170 33.14 3.46 -29.17
N VAL A 171 32.23 2.90 -29.98
CA VAL A 171 31.71 1.54 -29.78
C VAL A 171 32.86 0.53 -29.89
N ALA A 172 33.71 0.69 -30.91
CA ALA A 172 34.91 -0.10 -31.13
C ALA A 172 36.11 0.33 -30.27
N ASP A 173 35.94 1.21 -29.27
CA ASP A 173 37.04 1.55 -28.37
C ASP A 173 37.30 0.39 -27.40
N ALA A 174 38.57 0.04 -27.20
CA ALA A 174 38.98 -1.00 -26.27
C ALA A 174 38.53 -0.71 -24.83
N ALA A 175 38.46 0.58 -24.44
CA ALA A 175 37.96 0.97 -23.13
C ALA A 175 36.45 0.69 -23.01
N THR A 176 35.66 1.04 -24.03
CA THR A 176 34.23 0.73 -24.12
C THR A 176 33.98 -0.77 -24.10
N GLN A 177 34.69 -1.55 -24.91
CA GLN A 177 34.53 -3.01 -24.95
C GLN A 177 34.88 -3.68 -23.62
N ARG A 178 35.96 -3.25 -22.95
CA ARG A 178 36.29 -3.72 -21.59
C ARG A 178 35.24 -3.30 -20.57
N ALA A 179 34.65 -2.11 -20.71
CA ALA A 179 33.56 -1.68 -19.84
C ALA A 179 32.33 -2.57 -20.04
N LEU A 180 31.96 -2.90 -21.28
CA LEU A 180 30.86 -3.81 -21.61
C LEU A 180 31.09 -5.22 -21.06
N GLU A 181 32.29 -5.76 -21.21
CA GLU A 181 32.65 -7.05 -20.61
C GLU A 181 32.48 -7.03 -19.09
N LYS A 182 32.89 -5.94 -18.42
CA LYS A 182 32.69 -5.76 -16.98
C LYS A 182 31.22 -5.61 -16.61
N THR A 183 30.42 -4.88 -17.40
CA THR A 183 28.97 -4.70 -17.16
C THR A 183 28.20 -6.01 -17.20
N ALA A 184 28.71 -7.01 -17.93
CA ALA A 184 28.10 -8.34 -18.01
C ALA A 184 28.26 -9.15 -16.73
N VAL A 185 29.27 -8.84 -15.91
CA VAL A 185 29.61 -9.62 -14.70
C VAL A 185 29.29 -8.83 -13.43
N VAL A 186 29.47 -7.52 -13.47
CA VAL A 186 29.25 -6.63 -12.33
C VAL A 186 27.98 -5.84 -12.57
N PRO A 187 26.99 -5.90 -11.66
CA PRO A 187 25.80 -5.07 -11.78
C PRO A 187 26.23 -3.60 -11.67
N MET A 188 25.68 -2.75 -12.55
CA MET A 188 26.02 -1.32 -12.62
C MET A 188 24.77 -0.45 -12.61
N LEU A 189 24.70 0.50 -11.68
CA LEU A 189 23.58 1.43 -11.61
C LEU A 189 23.78 2.53 -12.64
N ARG A 190 22.77 2.71 -13.50
CA ARG A 190 22.72 3.80 -14.47
C ARG A 190 22.07 5.04 -13.85
N CYS A 191 22.48 6.21 -14.31
CA CYS A 191 21.98 7.49 -13.87
C CYS A 191 21.98 8.46 -15.05
N MET A 192 20.92 8.42 -15.86
CA MET A 192 20.78 9.31 -17.02
C MET A 192 20.55 10.77 -16.56
N GLY A 193 19.81 10.97 -15.47
CA GLY A 193 19.51 12.28 -14.89
C GLY A 193 20.59 12.84 -13.94
N GLN A 194 20.16 13.76 -13.07
CA GLN A 194 20.95 14.22 -11.91
C GLN A 194 21.01 13.17 -10.80
N ARG A 195 19.97 12.34 -10.70
CA ARG A 195 19.85 11.20 -9.79
C ARG A 195 19.25 10.03 -10.56
N PRO A 196 19.56 8.78 -10.16
CA PRO A 196 18.94 7.62 -10.78
C PRO A 196 17.43 7.63 -10.55
N CYS A 197 16.63 7.34 -11.59
CA CYS A 197 15.19 7.14 -11.45
C CYS A 197 14.89 5.74 -10.90
N ILE A 198 13.64 5.50 -10.50
CA ILE A 198 13.29 4.22 -9.87
C ILE A 198 13.40 3.05 -10.85
N GLU A 199 13.09 3.28 -12.13
CA GLU A 199 13.22 2.31 -13.22
C GLU A 199 14.69 1.87 -13.42
N GLU A 200 15.63 2.80 -13.26
CA GLU A 200 17.07 2.47 -13.27
C GLU A 200 17.47 1.60 -12.08
N TRP A 201 16.84 1.77 -10.91
CA TRP A 201 17.05 0.89 -9.76
C TRP A 201 16.40 -0.49 -9.93
N PHE A 202 15.24 -0.56 -10.60
CA PHE A 202 14.62 -1.84 -10.98
C PHE A 202 15.55 -2.63 -11.89
N ALA A 203 16.02 -2.00 -12.98
CA ALA A 203 16.98 -2.60 -13.89
C ALA A 203 18.28 -2.99 -13.17
N TYR A 204 18.75 -2.16 -12.24
CA TYR A 204 19.96 -2.42 -11.48
C TYR A 204 19.85 -3.70 -10.63
N LEU A 205 18.72 -3.89 -9.94
CA LEU A 205 18.44 -5.09 -9.14
C LEU A 205 17.98 -6.31 -9.96
N ASN A 206 17.89 -6.18 -11.29
CA ASN A 206 17.25 -7.19 -12.15
C ASN A 206 15.83 -7.54 -11.67
N ALA A 207 15.07 -6.51 -11.32
CA ALA A 207 13.67 -6.57 -10.93
C ALA A 207 12.78 -6.28 -12.15
N ASP A 208 11.71 -7.06 -12.30
CA ASP A 208 10.70 -6.85 -13.33
C ASP A 208 9.64 -5.85 -12.82
N GLU A 209 9.38 -4.78 -13.55
CA GLU A 209 8.46 -3.73 -13.11
C GLU A 209 7.02 -4.23 -12.92
N GLU A 210 6.59 -5.16 -13.76
CA GLU A 210 5.23 -5.73 -13.70
C GLU A 210 5.17 -6.92 -12.73
N GLY A 211 6.07 -7.90 -12.89
CA GLY A 211 6.11 -9.11 -12.06
C GLY A 211 6.49 -8.85 -10.59
N ASP A 212 7.38 -7.89 -10.32
CA ASP A 212 7.79 -7.52 -8.97
C ASP A 212 7.09 -6.26 -8.44
N ALA A 213 5.96 -5.84 -9.05
CA ALA A 213 5.18 -4.69 -8.59
C ALA A 213 4.84 -4.72 -7.08
N PRO A 214 4.45 -5.87 -6.46
CA PRO A 214 4.23 -5.95 -5.01
C PRO A 214 5.51 -5.72 -4.17
N TYR A 215 6.69 -5.89 -4.77
CA TYR A 215 7.99 -5.76 -4.14
C TYR A 215 8.70 -4.46 -4.48
N ARG A 216 8.02 -3.52 -5.17
CA ARG A 216 8.53 -2.18 -5.50
C ARG A 216 9.14 -1.45 -4.31
N TRP A 217 8.56 -1.64 -3.11
CA TRP A 217 9.07 -1.05 -1.87
C TRP A 217 10.52 -1.46 -1.53
N VAL A 218 10.98 -2.64 -1.98
CA VAL A 218 12.37 -3.10 -1.80
C VAL A 218 13.31 -2.24 -2.64
N VAL A 219 12.92 -1.97 -3.89
CA VAL A 219 13.67 -1.14 -4.82
C VAL A 219 13.69 0.31 -4.34
N GLU A 220 12.54 0.84 -3.89
CA GLU A 220 12.45 2.17 -3.29
C GLU A 220 13.31 2.28 -2.03
N SER A 221 13.25 1.26 -1.15
CA SER A 221 14.11 1.19 0.03
C SER A 221 15.59 1.14 -0.31
N PHE A 222 15.95 0.51 -1.43
CA PHE A 222 17.33 0.49 -1.92
C PHE A 222 17.76 1.85 -2.47
N ALA A 223 16.88 2.55 -3.17
CA ALA A 223 17.15 3.88 -3.69
C ALA A 223 17.30 4.94 -2.57
N GLU A 224 16.57 4.76 -1.46
CA GLU A 224 16.60 5.67 -0.31
C GLU A 224 17.72 5.38 0.70
N VAL A 225 18.34 4.18 0.65
CA VAL A 225 19.34 3.81 1.65
C VAL A 225 20.56 4.72 1.57
N GLU A 226 20.95 5.28 2.71
CA GLU A 226 22.20 6.02 2.78
C GLU A 226 23.39 5.07 2.64
N LEU A 227 24.42 5.53 1.94
CA LEU A 227 25.66 4.77 1.81
C LEU A 227 26.32 4.61 3.18
N PRO A 228 26.86 3.41 3.49
CA PRO A 228 27.58 3.22 4.73
C PRO A 228 28.86 4.05 4.71
N GLN A 229 29.21 4.70 5.83
CA GLN A 229 30.54 5.31 5.93
C GLN A 229 31.62 4.22 5.75
N PRO A 230 32.70 4.47 4.98
CA PRO A 230 33.15 5.74 4.40
C PRO A 230 32.80 5.93 2.91
N TYR A 231 31.78 5.26 2.38
CA TYR A 231 31.45 5.30 0.95
C TYR A 231 30.79 6.61 0.51
N THR A 232 31.10 7.04 -0.70
CA THR A 232 30.42 8.13 -1.42
C THR A 232 30.10 7.71 -2.85
N SER A 233 29.03 8.27 -3.42
CA SER A 233 28.66 8.05 -4.82
C SER A 233 28.93 9.28 -5.68
N PHE A 234 29.31 9.05 -6.92
CA PHE A 234 29.45 10.09 -7.94
C PHE A 234 29.09 9.53 -9.32
N LYS A 235 28.63 10.40 -10.22
CA LYS A 235 28.34 10.04 -11.61
C LYS A 235 29.65 9.92 -12.38
N GLY A 236 30.02 8.69 -12.73
CA GLY A 236 31.19 8.37 -13.54
C GLY A 236 30.98 8.61 -15.03
N VAL A 237 31.97 8.20 -15.83
CA VAL A 237 31.91 8.25 -17.30
C VAL A 237 30.79 7.32 -17.80
N GLY A 238 30.06 7.73 -18.83
CA GLY A 238 29.00 6.93 -19.45
C GLY A 238 27.74 6.78 -18.59
N SER A 239 27.45 7.76 -17.72
CA SER A 239 26.25 7.80 -16.88
C SER A 239 26.12 6.62 -15.90
N VAL A 240 27.24 6.03 -15.52
CA VAL A 240 27.31 4.97 -14.52
C VAL A 240 27.59 5.57 -13.15
N VAL A 241 26.89 5.12 -12.12
CA VAL A 241 27.20 5.49 -10.73
C VAL A 241 28.42 4.71 -10.23
N CYS A 242 29.43 5.42 -9.79
CA CYS A 242 30.62 4.86 -9.14
C CYS A 242 30.55 5.12 -7.64
N TYR A 243 30.96 4.14 -6.85
CA TYR A 243 31.09 4.25 -5.40
C TYR A 243 32.57 4.26 -5.02
N LEU A 244 33.01 5.32 -4.33
CA LEU A 244 34.37 5.47 -3.82
C LEU A 244 34.36 5.24 -2.31
N ASN A 245 35.21 4.32 -1.86
CA ASN A 245 35.55 4.22 -0.45
C ASN A 245 36.60 5.29 -0.13
N ASN A 246 36.25 6.28 0.70
CA ASN A 246 37.14 7.41 1.00
C ASN A 246 38.36 7.03 1.87
N GLU A 247 38.34 5.89 2.54
CA GLU A 247 39.47 5.43 3.36
C GLU A 247 40.48 4.62 2.53
N THR A 248 39.99 3.70 1.68
CA THR A 248 40.86 2.84 0.86
C THR A 248 41.21 3.45 -0.50
N ASN A 249 40.48 4.48 -0.94
CA ASN A 249 40.48 5.02 -2.30
C ASN A 249 40.12 3.99 -3.38
N GLU A 250 39.45 2.90 -3.01
CA GLU A 250 38.97 1.90 -3.97
C GLU A 250 37.64 2.35 -4.57
N THR A 251 37.54 2.26 -5.89
CA THR A 251 36.31 2.53 -6.63
C THR A 251 35.65 1.22 -7.08
N THR A 252 34.36 1.10 -6.84
CA THR A 252 33.52 -0.01 -7.32
C THR A 252 32.30 0.53 -8.05
N TRP A 253 31.80 -0.24 -9.02
CA TRP A 253 30.52 0.06 -9.70
C TRP A 253 29.33 -0.64 -9.03
N LYS A 254 29.62 -1.56 -8.11
CA LYS A 254 28.63 -2.27 -7.32
C LYS A 254 28.35 -1.53 -6.01
N HIS A 255 27.10 -1.21 -5.76
CA HIS A 255 26.65 -0.57 -4.53
C HIS A 255 26.96 -1.49 -3.33
N PRO A 256 27.47 -0.97 -2.20
CA PRO A 256 27.83 -1.79 -1.03
C PRO A 256 26.70 -2.71 -0.53
N PHE A 257 25.47 -2.21 -0.53
CA PHE A 257 24.26 -2.98 -0.16
C PHE A 257 23.59 -3.77 -1.29
N TYR A 258 24.18 -3.85 -2.49
CA TYR A 258 23.56 -4.53 -3.63
C TYR A 258 23.16 -5.98 -3.29
N ASP A 259 24.09 -6.76 -2.76
CA ASP A 259 23.85 -8.18 -2.50
C ASP A 259 22.75 -8.40 -1.46
N TYR A 260 22.67 -7.50 -0.47
CA TYR A 260 21.61 -7.54 0.53
C TYR A 260 20.23 -7.33 -0.10
N PHE A 261 20.05 -6.27 -0.90
CA PHE A 261 18.76 -5.97 -1.53
C PHE A 261 18.40 -6.98 -2.62
N ALA A 262 19.38 -7.50 -3.37
CA ALA A 262 19.16 -8.57 -4.34
C ALA A 262 18.72 -9.87 -3.66
N GLN A 263 19.31 -10.22 -2.50
CA GLN A 263 18.87 -11.36 -1.70
C GLN A 263 17.49 -11.13 -1.09
N LEU A 264 17.22 -9.92 -0.59
CA LEU A 264 15.91 -9.54 -0.03
C LEU A 264 14.81 -9.63 -1.08
N LEU A 265 15.05 -9.12 -2.29
CA LEU A 265 14.09 -9.23 -3.40
C LEU A 265 13.84 -10.69 -3.78
N ASN A 266 14.91 -11.49 -3.93
CA ASN A 266 14.79 -12.92 -4.21
C ASN A 266 14.09 -13.70 -3.09
N HIS A 267 14.25 -13.28 -1.84
CA HIS A 267 13.52 -13.82 -0.71
C HIS A 267 12.03 -13.46 -0.81
N CYS A 268 11.70 -12.19 -1.08
CA CYS A 268 10.31 -11.74 -1.27
C CYS A 268 9.58 -12.53 -2.37
N ARG A 269 10.26 -12.83 -3.49
CA ARG A 269 9.72 -13.67 -4.59
C ARG A 269 9.36 -15.11 -4.18
N ARG A 270 9.97 -15.63 -3.11
CA ARG A 270 9.79 -17.02 -2.64
C ARG A 270 8.97 -17.12 -1.36
N SER A 271 8.79 -16.00 -0.66
CA SER A 271 8.13 -15.94 0.64
C SER A 271 6.62 -15.84 0.50
N THR A 272 5.91 -16.19 1.58
CA THR A 272 4.45 -16.00 1.63
C THR A 272 4.10 -14.53 1.83
N GLU A 273 2.84 -14.19 1.58
CA GLU A 273 2.32 -12.83 1.76
C GLU A 273 2.52 -12.32 3.20
N GLU A 274 2.38 -13.18 4.20
CA GLU A 274 2.52 -12.78 5.60
C GLU A 274 3.97 -12.48 5.98
N GLU A 275 4.92 -13.25 5.45
CA GLU A 275 6.35 -12.95 5.64
C GLU A 275 6.73 -11.65 4.92
N HIS A 276 6.15 -11.38 3.75
CA HIS A 276 6.34 -10.11 3.05
C HIS A 276 5.78 -8.92 3.86
N ILE A 277 4.59 -9.04 4.43
CA ILE A 277 4.01 -8.03 5.33
C ILE A 277 4.89 -7.84 6.56
N LYS A 278 5.37 -8.92 7.19
CA LYS A 278 6.31 -8.87 8.32
C LYS A 278 7.56 -8.08 7.97
N LEU A 279 8.19 -8.36 6.83
CA LEU A 279 9.39 -7.65 6.38
C LEU A 279 9.13 -6.14 6.17
N ARG A 280 7.98 -5.79 5.60
CA ARG A 280 7.59 -4.38 5.43
C ARG A 280 7.36 -3.69 6.77
N ILE A 281 6.71 -4.34 7.74
CA ILE A 281 6.51 -3.79 9.09
C ILE A 281 7.86 -3.59 9.79
N ASN A 282 8.75 -4.58 9.74
CA ASN A 282 10.09 -4.48 10.31
C ASN A 282 10.86 -3.31 9.68
N ARG A 283 10.74 -3.10 8.37
CA ARG A 283 11.34 -1.94 7.69
C ARG A 283 10.79 -0.61 8.22
N VAL A 284 9.47 -0.50 8.41
CA VAL A 284 8.86 0.72 8.98
C VAL A 284 9.41 1.04 10.37
N LEU A 285 9.54 0.02 11.22
CA LEU A 285 10.08 0.18 12.57
C LEU A 285 11.56 0.57 12.55
N TRP A 286 12.36 -0.08 11.70
CA TRP A 286 13.76 0.27 11.50
C TRP A 286 13.95 1.70 10.99
N SER A 287 13.14 2.12 10.01
CA SER A 287 13.18 3.50 9.49
C SER A 287 12.83 4.52 10.57
N TYR A 288 11.84 4.21 11.42
CA TYR A 288 11.50 5.05 12.57
C TYR A 288 12.68 5.15 13.57
N GLU A 289 13.35 4.06 13.87
CA GLU A 289 14.52 4.06 14.76
C GLU A 289 15.69 4.83 14.15
N ALA A 290 15.96 4.66 12.85
CA ALA A 290 16.99 5.40 12.15
C ALA A 290 16.70 6.92 12.15
N GLU A 291 15.46 7.32 11.81
CA GLU A 291 15.01 8.73 11.88
C GLU A 291 15.12 9.29 13.31
N SER A 292 14.86 8.47 14.33
CA SER A 292 14.95 8.90 15.74
C SER A 292 16.37 9.21 16.21
N GLN A 293 17.38 8.61 15.58
CA GLN A 293 18.79 8.80 15.95
C GLN A 293 19.42 10.01 15.27
N THR A 294 18.93 10.40 14.09
CA THR A 294 19.57 11.43 13.26
C THR A 294 19.02 12.84 13.50
N ASP A 295 17.71 13.01 13.75
CA ASP A 295 17.10 14.33 13.90
C ASP A 295 16.00 14.40 14.97
N LEU A 296 16.41 14.80 16.19
CA LEU A 296 15.50 15.02 17.33
C LEU A 296 14.47 16.12 17.10
N SER A 297 14.70 17.05 16.16
CA SER A 297 13.85 18.24 15.98
C SER A 297 12.67 17.99 15.04
N SER A 298 12.84 17.11 14.06
CA SER A 298 11.81 16.71 13.09
C SER A 298 11.14 15.38 13.43
N GLN A 299 11.59 14.72 14.51
CA GLN A 299 11.06 13.42 14.90
C GLN A 299 9.54 13.48 15.12
N MET A 300 8.84 12.54 14.48
CA MET A 300 7.43 12.28 14.71
C MET A 300 7.28 11.08 15.64
N PRO A 301 6.24 11.03 16.50
CA PRO A 301 6.00 9.83 17.29
C PRO A 301 5.67 8.66 16.37
N LEU A 302 6.02 7.43 16.79
CA LEU A 302 5.71 6.22 16.03
C LEU A 302 4.22 6.15 15.66
N VAL A 303 3.34 6.48 16.61
CA VAL A 303 1.89 6.56 16.37
C VAL A 303 1.54 7.93 15.77
N SER A 304 1.92 8.16 14.52
CA SER A 304 1.62 9.36 13.75
C SER A 304 0.94 9.06 12.42
N PRO A 305 0.30 10.05 11.77
CA PRO A 305 -0.41 9.83 10.51
C PRO A 305 0.46 9.23 9.41
N LYS A 306 1.75 9.60 9.32
CA LYS A 306 2.72 9.05 8.35
C LYS A 306 2.82 7.53 8.49
N PHE A 307 3.19 7.04 9.68
CA PHE A 307 3.40 5.60 9.91
C PHE A 307 2.09 4.81 9.92
N ILE A 308 0.97 5.40 10.34
CA ILE A 308 -0.35 4.75 10.23
C ILE A 308 -0.77 4.59 8.77
N LYS A 309 -0.50 5.59 7.92
CA LYS A 309 -0.75 5.47 6.48
C LYS A 309 0.12 4.37 5.88
N THR A 310 1.42 4.35 6.17
CA THR A 310 2.31 3.29 5.68
C THR A 310 1.88 1.90 6.16
N LEU A 311 1.46 1.75 7.42
CA LEU A 311 0.94 0.48 7.93
C LEU A 311 -0.38 0.08 7.26
N ALA A 312 -1.25 1.03 6.98
CA ALA A 312 -2.48 0.80 6.23
C ALA A 312 -2.18 0.31 4.81
N ASP A 313 -1.22 0.95 4.12
CA ASP A 313 -0.76 0.56 2.79
C ASP A 313 -0.12 -0.85 2.79
N ILE A 314 0.54 -1.24 3.89
CA ILE A 314 1.08 -2.60 4.05
C ILE A 314 -0.03 -3.64 4.21
N LEU A 315 -1.07 -3.32 4.99
CA LEU A 315 -2.18 -4.24 5.29
C LEU A 315 -3.35 -4.13 4.30
N GLY A 316 -3.20 -3.40 3.19
CA GLY A 316 -4.26 -3.23 2.19
C GLY A 316 -5.51 -2.52 2.73
N CYS A 317 -5.33 -1.54 3.62
CA CYS A 317 -6.40 -0.75 4.23
C CYS A 317 -6.48 0.64 3.61
N ASP A 318 -7.62 1.01 3.02
CA ASP A 318 -7.87 2.39 2.58
C ASP A 318 -8.43 3.21 3.75
N LEU A 319 -7.64 4.14 4.29
CA LEU A 319 -8.05 4.97 5.42
C LEU A 319 -9.14 6.01 5.09
N VAL A 320 -9.43 6.24 3.81
CA VAL A 320 -10.51 7.11 3.34
C VAL A 320 -11.83 6.35 3.34
N GLU A 321 -11.85 5.11 2.85
CA GLU A 321 -13.04 4.23 2.83
C GLU A 321 -13.30 3.55 4.18
N ASP A 322 -12.23 3.20 4.90
CA ASP A 322 -12.22 2.49 6.18
C ASP A 322 -11.67 3.35 7.34
N PRO A 323 -12.23 4.55 7.64
CA PRO A 323 -11.70 5.41 8.71
C PRO A 323 -11.76 4.75 10.09
N PHE A 324 -12.68 3.79 10.30
CA PHE A 324 -12.79 3.02 11.55
C PHE A 324 -11.53 2.18 11.82
N MET A 325 -10.75 1.82 10.80
CA MET A 325 -9.53 1.01 10.93
C MET A 325 -8.38 1.75 11.61
N VAL A 326 -8.38 3.10 11.62
CA VAL A 326 -7.29 3.90 12.21
C VAL A 326 -7.04 3.54 13.66
N ARG A 327 -8.09 3.21 14.44
CA ARG A 327 -7.93 2.82 15.85
C ARG A 327 -7.22 1.47 15.96
N THR A 328 -7.64 0.49 15.17
CA THR A 328 -7.06 -0.85 15.13
C THR A 328 -5.59 -0.80 14.71
N LEU A 329 -5.27 -0.05 13.66
CA LEU A 329 -3.90 0.12 13.18
C LEU A 329 -2.97 0.80 14.21
N LYS A 330 -3.49 1.75 15.01
CA LYS A 330 -2.73 2.34 16.12
C LYS A 330 -2.39 1.30 17.19
N THR A 331 -3.28 0.36 17.45
CA THR A 331 -3.02 -0.75 18.39
C THR A 331 -1.96 -1.69 17.82
N PHE A 332 -2.09 -2.09 16.56
CA PHE A 332 -1.12 -2.96 15.88
C PHE A 332 0.27 -2.35 15.87
N LEU A 333 0.41 -1.07 15.49
CA LEU A 333 1.72 -0.43 15.43
C LEU A 333 2.42 -0.39 16.79
N LYS A 334 1.67 -0.23 17.89
CA LYS A 334 2.21 -0.31 19.25
C LYS A 334 2.64 -1.74 19.61
N ALA A 335 1.83 -2.74 19.28
CA ALA A 335 2.13 -4.14 19.54
C ALA A 335 3.38 -4.59 18.76
N PHE A 336 3.45 -4.27 17.45
CA PHE A 336 4.60 -4.57 16.61
C PHE A 336 5.87 -3.88 17.09
N SER A 337 5.78 -2.63 17.54
CA SER A 337 6.92 -1.94 18.15
C SER A 337 7.45 -2.69 19.36
N GLN A 338 6.58 -3.18 20.23
CA GLN A 338 7.00 -3.91 21.42
C GLN A 338 7.69 -5.23 21.02
N MET A 339 7.08 -6.01 20.13
CA MET A 339 7.64 -7.27 19.64
C MET A 339 9.00 -7.09 18.96
N TYR A 340 9.14 -6.04 18.16
CA TYR A 340 10.40 -5.72 17.49
C TYR A 340 11.55 -5.50 18.49
N HIS A 341 11.27 -4.87 19.65
CA HIS A 341 12.27 -4.71 20.72
C HIS A 341 12.55 -6.02 21.47
N GLU A 342 11.62 -6.98 21.44
CA GLU A 342 11.77 -8.30 22.06
C GLU A 342 12.56 -9.30 21.17
N GLY A 343 12.73 -8.98 19.88
CA GLY A 343 13.76 -9.58 19.02
C GLY A 343 13.29 -10.03 17.65
N GLU A 344 12.04 -10.47 17.51
CA GLU A 344 11.48 -10.81 16.19
C GLU A 344 9.95 -10.72 16.18
N LEU A 345 9.41 -10.23 15.06
CA LEU A 345 7.98 -10.19 14.80
C LEU A 345 7.53 -11.56 14.27
N ASP A 346 6.61 -12.21 14.97
CA ASP A 346 6.10 -13.52 14.55
C ASP A 346 5.13 -13.41 13.36
N THR A 347 5.29 -14.30 12.39
CA THR A 347 4.34 -14.51 11.29
C THR A 347 2.91 -14.81 11.76
N GLN A 348 2.75 -15.47 12.91
CA GLN A 348 1.42 -15.79 13.45
C GLN A 348 0.65 -14.53 13.87
N GLU A 349 1.36 -13.52 14.41
CA GLU A 349 0.77 -12.23 14.79
C GLU A 349 0.33 -11.43 13.56
N VAL A 350 1.07 -11.52 12.45
CA VAL A 350 0.66 -10.93 11.18
C VAL A 350 -0.63 -11.58 10.67
N LYS A 351 -0.73 -12.92 10.73
CA LYS A 351 -1.96 -13.64 10.37
C LYS A 351 -3.16 -13.19 11.21
N TRP A 352 -2.99 -13.07 12.52
CA TRP A 352 -4.04 -12.57 13.40
C TRP A 352 -4.43 -11.13 13.09
N CYS A 353 -3.48 -10.27 12.74
CA CYS A 353 -3.78 -8.91 12.32
C CYS A 353 -4.64 -8.88 11.06
N LEU A 354 -4.30 -9.69 10.03
CA LEU A 354 -5.09 -9.81 8.81
C LEU A 354 -6.50 -10.32 9.09
N GLU A 355 -6.64 -11.32 9.97
CA GLU A 355 -7.95 -11.84 10.39
C GLU A 355 -8.78 -10.76 11.10
N ILE A 356 -8.17 -9.97 12.00
CA ILE A 356 -8.83 -8.86 12.69
C ILE A 356 -9.27 -7.79 11.70
N VAL A 357 -8.43 -7.42 10.71
CA VAL A 357 -8.80 -6.46 9.64
C VAL A 357 -10.02 -6.95 8.89
N SER A 358 -10.03 -8.22 8.46
CA SER A 358 -11.17 -8.84 7.77
C SER A 358 -12.43 -8.84 8.63
N ASN A 359 -12.31 -9.20 9.90
CA ASN A 359 -13.42 -9.23 10.85
C ASN A 359 -14.00 -7.84 11.14
N GLU A 360 -13.16 -6.81 11.27
CA GLU A 360 -13.63 -5.43 11.46
C GLU A 360 -14.38 -4.90 10.22
N ARG A 361 -13.90 -5.20 9.01
CA ARG A 361 -14.62 -4.90 7.77
C ARG A 361 -15.98 -5.60 7.72
N ALA A 362 -16.03 -6.90 8.01
CA ALA A 362 -17.28 -7.66 8.05
C ALA A 362 -18.28 -7.10 9.08
N LYS A 363 -17.81 -6.71 10.27
CA LYS A 363 -18.65 -6.04 11.29
C LYS A 363 -19.22 -4.72 10.77
N GLN A 364 -18.40 -3.91 10.10
CA GLN A 364 -18.83 -2.64 9.56
C GLN A 364 -19.86 -2.83 8.43
N ASP A 365 -19.69 -3.85 7.60
CA ASP A 365 -20.67 -4.18 6.55
C ASP A 365 -22.01 -4.64 7.14
N VAL A 366 -21.98 -5.47 8.19
CA VAL A 366 -23.20 -5.84 8.94
C VAL A 366 -23.83 -4.62 9.60
N ALA A 367 -23.03 -3.73 10.19
CA ALA A 367 -23.52 -2.50 10.82
C ALA A 367 -24.15 -1.53 9.80
N ARG A 368 -23.59 -1.44 8.58
CA ARG A 368 -24.15 -0.67 7.47
C ARG A 368 -25.46 -1.28 6.95
N GLN A 369 -25.56 -2.61 6.91
CA GLN A 369 -26.75 -3.32 6.41
C GLN A 369 -27.87 -3.40 7.44
N MET A 370 -27.56 -3.40 8.74
CA MET A 370 -28.57 -3.34 9.79
C MET A 370 -29.20 -1.95 9.81
N PRO A 371 -30.49 -1.82 9.46
CA PRO A 371 -31.20 -0.57 9.68
C PRO A 371 -31.13 -0.31 11.19
N TYR A 372 -30.66 0.86 11.59
CA TYR A 372 -30.68 1.30 12.99
C TYR A 372 -32.15 1.24 13.46
N GLU A 373 -32.56 0.10 14.01
CA GLU A 373 -33.74 -0.03 14.84
C GLU A 373 -33.34 0.68 16.12
N THR A 374 -33.85 1.91 16.30
CA THR A 374 -33.82 2.57 17.60
C THR A 374 -34.47 1.61 18.58
N ASP A 375 -33.63 0.88 19.32
CA ASP A 375 -34.05 0.03 20.41
C ASP A 375 -34.92 0.92 21.32
N PRO A 376 -36.20 0.55 21.58
CA PRO A 376 -37.07 1.32 22.47
C PRO A 376 -36.40 1.62 23.82
N THR A 377 -35.44 0.80 24.24
CA THR A 377 -34.67 1.01 25.46
C THR A 377 -33.60 2.11 25.36
N GLU A 378 -33.21 2.58 24.17
CA GLU A 378 -32.34 3.76 24.01
C GLU A 378 -33.05 5.06 24.37
N GLN A 379 -34.39 5.14 24.24
CA GLN A 379 -35.17 6.32 24.69
C GLN A 379 -35.00 6.55 26.22
N LEU A 380 -34.75 5.47 26.98
CA LEU A 380 -34.44 5.55 28.41
C LEU A 380 -33.03 6.09 28.71
N ASP A 381 -32.11 6.09 27.76
CA ASP A 381 -30.74 6.57 27.95
C ASP A 381 -30.50 7.95 27.29
N THR A 382 -30.99 8.19 26.06
CA THR A 382 -30.62 9.37 25.23
C THR A 382 -31.24 10.71 25.63
N GLY A 383 -32.34 10.74 26.39
CA GLY A 383 -32.69 11.90 27.22
C GLY A 383 -33.66 12.95 26.63
N SER A 384 -34.35 13.59 27.58
CA SER A 384 -35.29 14.72 27.48
C SER A 384 -36.75 14.46 27.03
N GLY A 385 -37.18 13.22 26.83
CA GLY A 385 -38.57 12.89 26.49
C GLY A 385 -39.43 12.37 27.65
N GLN A 386 -40.75 12.57 27.56
CA GLN A 386 -41.70 11.65 28.19
C GLN A 386 -41.52 10.28 27.56
N VAL A 387 -41.57 9.23 28.37
CA VAL A 387 -41.54 7.85 27.89
C VAL A 387 -42.99 7.40 27.74
N TYR A 388 -43.32 6.75 26.63
CA TYR A 388 -44.68 6.31 26.35
C TYR A 388 -44.79 4.79 26.49
N CYS A 389 -45.99 4.33 26.87
CA CYS A 389 -46.34 2.94 26.97
C CYS A 389 -46.40 2.33 25.58
N ILE A 390 -45.69 1.23 25.36
CA ILE A 390 -45.62 0.55 24.06
C ILE A 390 -46.99 0.06 23.56
N GLU A 391 -47.91 -0.26 24.47
CA GLU A 391 -49.23 -0.81 24.14
C GLU A 391 -50.27 0.26 23.79
N CYS A 392 -50.37 1.32 24.61
CA CYS A 392 -51.46 2.28 24.52
C CYS A 392 -51.01 3.71 24.15
N GLY A 393 -49.71 3.96 24.06
CA GLY A 393 -49.16 5.28 23.75
C GLY A 393 -49.33 6.35 24.84
N GLN A 394 -49.93 6.02 25.99
CA GLN A 394 -50.01 6.92 27.15
C GLN A 394 -48.64 7.06 27.83
N VAL A 395 -48.45 8.04 28.72
CA VAL A 395 -47.19 8.19 29.46
C VAL A 395 -46.92 6.94 30.30
N ALA A 396 -45.77 6.30 30.08
CA ALA A 396 -45.35 5.14 30.83
C ALA A 396 -45.06 5.52 32.29
N THR A 397 -45.47 4.66 33.21
CA THR A 397 -45.29 4.81 34.66
C THR A 397 -44.28 3.80 35.21
N CYS A 398 -44.00 2.72 34.47
CA CYS A 398 -43.02 1.72 34.85
C CYS A 398 -42.24 1.17 33.64
N TYR A 399 -41.12 0.53 33.96
CA TYR A 399 -40.31 -0.26 33.05
C TYR A 399 -40.23 -1.69 33.55
N CYS A 400 -40.31 -2.68 32.66
CA CYS A 400 -40.09 -4.08 33.02
C CYS A 400 -38.66 -4.51 32.62
N PRO A 401 -37.76 -4.75 33.58
CA PRO A 401 -36.39 -5.21 33.31
C PRO A 401 -36.30 -6.50 32.51
N GLU A 402 -37.24 -7.42 32.74
CA GLU A 402 -37.26 -8.73 32.10
C GLU A 402 -37.83 -8.69 30.67
N CYS A 403 -38.77 -7.77 30.39
CA CYS A 403 -39.34 -7.61 29.05
C CYS A 403 -38.59 -6.58 28.19
N GLY A 404 -37.92 -5.60 28.79
CA GLY A 404 -37.34 -4.47 28.08
C GLY A 404 -38.34 -3.36 27.72
N ASP A 405 -39.58 -3.46 28.20
CA ASP A 405 -40.68 -2.60 27.74
C ASP A 405 -41.06 -1.51 28.75
N CYS A 406 -41.38 -0.32 28.23
CA CYS A 406 -41.99 0.77 29.00
C CYS A 406 -43.52 0.66 28.94
N MET A 407 -44.19 0.65 30.09
CA MET A 407 -45.64 0.47 30.18
C MET A 407 -46.29 1.44 31.17
N CYS A 408 -47.59 1.70 31.01
CA CYS A 408 -48.40 2.29 32.07
C CYS A 408 -48.90 1.18 33.02
N ASP A 409 -49.29 1.55 34.24
CA ASP A 409 -49.66 0.58 35.30
C ASP A 409 -50.78 -0.38 34.83
N THR A 410 -51.78 0.14 34.11
CA THR A 410 -52.90 -0.68 33.59
C THR A 410 -52.47 -1.67 32.52
N CYS A 411 -51.57 -1.27 31.62
CA CYS A 411 -51.05 -2.18 30.60
C CYS A 411 -50.08 -3.20 31.19
N PHE A 412 -49.28 -2.79 32.18
CA PHE A 412 -48.40 -3.69 32.91
C PHE A 412 -49.22 -4.78 33.60
N GLU A 413 -50.20 -4.41 34.44
CA GLU A 413 -51.07 -5.37 35.12
C GLU A 413 -51.79 -6.29 34.12
N ARG A 414 -52.35 -5.75 33.03
CA ARG A 414 -53.05 -6.55 32.01
C ARG A 414 -52.14 -7.57 31.33
N LEU A 415 -50.93 -7.16 30.93
CA LEU A 415 -49.98 -8.03 30.21
C LEU A 415 -49.24 -9.00 31.13
N HIS A 416 -48.99 -8.58 32.37
CA HIS A 416 -48.26 -9.37 33.37
C HIS A 416 -49.20 -10.20 34.23
N ALA A 417 -50.52 -10.07 34.11
CA ALA A 417 -51.48 -10.92 34.83
C ALA A 417 -51.54 -12.37 34.33
N ARG A 418 -50.76 -12.80 33.33
CA ARG A 418 -50.81 -14.17 32.78
C ARG A 418 -49.42 -14.74 32.49
N GLY A 419 -49.28 -16.05 32.71
CA GLY A 419 -48.09 -16.83 32.35
C GLY A 419 -46.84 -16.42 33.11
N ASN A 420 -45.67 -16.66 32.49
CA ASN A 420 -44.36 -16.40 33.11
C ASN A 420 -44.11 -14.92 33.43
N ARG A 421 -44.87 -14.00 32.81
CA ARG A 421 -44.77 -12.55 33.05
C ARG A 421 -45.31 -12.14 34.42
N GLN A 422 -46.13 -12.97 35.09
CA GLN A 422 -46.60 -12.68 36.45
C GLN A 422 -45.48 -12.54 37.48
N ALA A 423 -44.31 -13.12 37.21
CA ALA A 423 -43.15 -13.06 38.11
C ALA A 423 -42.28 -11.81 37.91
N HIS A 424 -42.56 -10.97 36.90
CA HIS A 424 -41.76 -9.77 36.65
C HIS A 424 -42.14 -8.65 37.61
N GLU A 425 -41.15 -7.92 38.13
CA GLU A 425 -41.37 -6.79 39.04
C GLU A 425 -41.20 -5.47 38.26
N PRO A 426 -42.20 -4.57 38.25
CA PRO A 426 -42.10 -3.31 37.54
C PRO A 426 -41.16 -2.33 38.28
N ASN A 427 -40.24 -1.72 37.53
CA ASN A 427 -39.48 -0.57 37.99
C ASN A 427 -40.25 0.73 37.70
N HIS A 428 -40.94 1.26 38.71
CA HIS A 428 -41.71 2.49 38.57
C HIS A 428 -40.81 3.70 38.37
N PHE A 429 -41.17 4.54 37.40
CA PHE A 429 -40.46 5.78 37.10
C PHE A 429 -40.66 6.80 38.20
N ILE A 430 -39.55 7.35 38.69
CA ILE A 430 -39.59 8.40 39.70
C ILE A 430 -39.74 9.73 38.99
N LYS A 431 -40.80 10.48 39.27
CA LYS A 431 -41.03 11.80 38.64
C LYS A 431 -39.95 12.79 39.05
N CYS A 432 -39.44 13.57 38.10
CA CYS A 432 -38.46 14.61 38.37
C CYS A 432 -38.97 15.63 39.41
N ALA A 433 -38.13 15.98 40.38
CA ALA A 433 -38.47 16.92 41.45
C ALA A 433 -38.86 18.33 40.95
N ILE A 434 -38.36 18.75 39.79
CA ILE A 434 -38.59 20.08 39.22
C ILE A 434 -39.75 20.07 38.22
N CYS A 435 -39.66 19.31 37.12
CA CYS A 435 -40.70 19.36 36.10
C CYS A 435 -41.92 18.49 36.42
N LYS A 436 -41.82 17.50 37.32
CA LYS A 436 -42.88 16.52 37.65
C LYS A 436 -43.40 15.67 36.48
N VAL A 437 -42.88 15.89 35.28
CA VAL A 437 -43.31 15.24 34.04
C VAL A 437 -42.33 14.12 33.64
N ASN A 438 -41.05 14.44 33.52
CA ASN A 438 -40.05 13.50 33.00
C ASN A 438 -39.55 12.56 34.10
N PRO A 439 -39.19 11.30 33.76
CA PRO A 439 -38.56 10.39 34.71
C PRO A 439 -37.21 10.93 35.17
N ALA A 440 -36.93 10.77 36.45
CA ALA A 440 -35.68 11.18 37.07
C ALA A 440 -34.60 10.16 36.73
N LYS A 441 -33.54 10.60 36.03
CA LYS A 441 -32.39 9.75 35.67
C LYS A 441 -31.17 10.02 36.55
N LEU A 442 -31.21 11.09 37.35
CA LEU A 442 -30.09 11.54 38.18
C LEU A 442 -30.57 11.78 39.60
N GLN A 443 -29.81 11.32 40.58
CA GLN A 443 -29.95 11.68 41.99
C GLN A 443 -28.79 12.58 42.41
N CYS A 444 -29.11 13.79 42.86
CA CYS A 444 -28.11 14.70 43.40
C CYS A 444 -27.61 14.15 44.75
N THR A 445 -26.29 14.01 44.89
CA THR A 445 -25.66 13.54 46.13
C THR A 445 -25.78 14.57 47.27
N TYR A 446 -25.88 15.86 46.92
CA TYR A 446 -25.97 16.96 47.89
C TYR A 446 -27.40 17.17 48.41
N THR A 447 -28.36 17.44 47.52
CA THR A 447 -29.75 17.70 47.92
C THR A 447 -30.58 16.43 48.10
N ARG A 448 -30.04 15.27 47.71
CA ARG A 448 -30.75 13.98 47.59
C ARG A 448 -31.97 14.02 46.67
N GLY A 449 -32.19 15.12 45.96
CA GLY A 449 -33.27 15.28 44.99
C GLY A 449 -33.04 14.44 43.74
N LYS A 450 -34.14 13.97 43.15
CA LYS A 450 -34.14 13.15 41.93
C LYS A 450 -34.62 14.00 40.75
N TYR A 451 -33.82 14.08 39.70
CA TYR A 451 -34.01 15.01 38.59
C TYR A 451 -33.91 14.30 37.24
N CYS A 452 -34.66 14.78 36.24
CA CYS A 452 -34.36 14.45 34.85
C CYS A 452 -33.07 15.19 34.41
N ILE A 453 -32.44 14.71 33.34
CA ILE A 453 -31.15 15.26 32.84
C ILE A 453 -31.26 16.77 32.59
N ASP A 454 -32.30 17.20 31.87
CA ASP A 454 -32.56 18.62 31.56
C ASP A 454 -32.70 19.50 32.79
N CYS A 455 -33.56 19.10 33.74
CA CYS A 455 -33.77 19.89 34.95
C CYS A 455 -32.52 19.91 35.83
N TYR A 456 -31.75 18.81 35.83
CA TYR A 456 -30.48 18.77 36.54
C TYR A 456 -29.47 19.76 35.94
N GLN A 457 -29.22 19.70 34.63
CA GLN A 457 -28.22 20.52 33.95
C GLN A 457 -28.63 22.00 33.86
N LYS A 458 -29.88 22.29 33.46
CA LYS A 458 -30.34 23.66 33.16
C LYS A 458 -30.67 24.46 34.43
N LYS A 459 -31.24 23.81 35.45
CA LYS A 459 -31.79 24.47 36.64
C LYS A 459 -31.01 24.10 37.90
N HIS A 460 -30.91 22.80 38.22
CA HIS A 460 -30.38 22.38 39.52
C HIS A 460 -28.87 22.63 39.67
N ARG A 461 -28.05 22.32 38.66
CA ARG A 461 -26.58 22.52 38.69
C ARG A 461 -26.20 23.98 38.95
N LYS A 462 -27.00 24.94 38.46
CA LYS A 462 -26.79 26.38 38.68
C LYS A 462 -27.08 26.84 40.11
N THR A 463 -27.90 26.09 40.84
CA THR A 463 -28.23 26.37 42.25
C THR A 463 -27.23 25.76 43.23
N LEU A 464 -26.35 24.87 42.76
CA LEU A 464 -25.32 24.26 43.60
C LEU A 464 -24.12 25.22 43.74
N PRO A 465 -23.46 25.29 44.91
CA PRO A 465 -22.23 26.07 45.07
C PRO A 465 -21.14 25.63 44.08
N LYS A 466 -20.50 26.59 43.39
CA LYS A 466 -19.55 26.32 42.30
C LYS A 466 -18.32 25.49 42.68
N PHE A 467 -17.98 25.43 43.97
CA PHE A 467 -16.84 24.66 44.49
C PHE A 467 -17.15 23.17 44.73
N LEU A 468 -18.41 22.74 44.56
CA LEU A 468 -18.82 21.35 44.72
C LEU A 468 -18.96 20.68 43.36
N GLU A 469 -17.88 20.09 42.86
CA GLU A 469 -17.90 19.19 41.69
C GLU A 469 -18.37 17.79 42.08
N LEU A 470 -19.63 17.68 42.50
CA LEU A 470 -20.22 16.40 42.85
C LEU A 470 -20.88 15.77 41.62
N LYS A 471 -20.40 14.59 41.22
CA LYS A 471 -21.04 13.77 40.18
C LYS A 471 -22.38 13.23 40.71
N PRO A 472 -23.53 13.51 40.06
CA PRO A 472 -24.80 12.91 40.45
C PRO A 472 -24.78 11.40 40.23
N LEU A 473 -25.55 10.65 41.04
CA LEU A 473 -25.72 9.21 40.84
C LEU A 473 -26.73 8.97 39.71
N LYS A 474 -26.41 8.12 38.73
CA LYS A 474 -27.34 7.71 37.68
C LYS A 474 -28.37 6.74 38.28
N ILE A 475 -29.66 7.02 38.05
CA ILE A 475 -30.75 6.10 38.38
C ILE A 475 -30.96 5.22 37.16
N ASP A 476 -30.69 3.93 37.31
CA ASP A 476 -30.85 2.95 36.24
C ASP A 476 -32.15 2.17 36.43
N TYR A 477 -33.11 2.38 35.52
CA TYR A 477 -34.38 1.65 35.53
C TYR A 477 -34.26 0.28 34.84
N LYS A 478 -33.17 -0.01 34.13
CA LYS A 478 -32.96 -1.31 33.45
C LYS A 478 -32.56 -2.42 34.42
N ARG A 479 -32.02 -2.05 35.59
CA ARG A 479 -31.59 -2.99 36.61
C ARG A 479 -32.78 -3.44 37.47
N SER A 480 -33.03 -4.75 37.55
CA SER A 480 -34.13 -5.29 38.37
C SER A 480 -33.94 -4.94 39.85
N ALA A 481 -34.96 -4.31 40.46
CA ALA A 481 -34.96 -3.99 41.88
C ALA A 481 -34.72 -5.23 42.76
N LYS A 482 -35.14 -6.41 42.29
CA LYS A 482 -34.89 -7.69 42.94
C LYS A 482 -33.40 -8.02 42.99
N LYS A 483 -32.67 -7.86 41.88
CA LYS A 483 -31.21 -8.06 41.84
C LYS A 483 -30.47 -7.11 42.76
N ASP A 484 -30.93 -5.85 42.86
CA ASP A 484 -30.32 -4.87 43.76
C ASP A 484 -30.58 -5.21 45.24
N ARG A 485 -31.79 -5.65 45.58
CA ARG A 485 -32.10 -6.16 46.93
C ARG A 485 -31.29 -7.41 47.26
N GLU A 486 -31.15 -8.34 46.32
CA GLU A 486 -30.35 -9.57 46.49
C GLU A 486 -28.86 -9.25 46.66
N GLU A 487 -28.30 -8.33 45.87
CA GLU A 487 -26.91 -7.90 46.00
C GLU A 487 -26.68 -7.11 47.29
N GLN A 488 -27.62 -6.26 47.70
CA GLN A 488 -27.55 -5.53 48.95
C GLN A 488 -27.69 -6.47 50.16
N ALA A 489 -28.53 -7.50 50.07
CA ALA A 489 -28.63 -8.56 51.08
C ALA A 489 -27.31 -9.36 51.19
N ARG A 490 -26.70 -9.72 50.04
CA ARG A 490 -25.38 -10.35 50.00
C ARG A 490 -24.29 -9.47 50.64
N ARG A 491 -24.26 -8.17 50.34
CA ARG A 491 -23.31 -7.21 50.95
C ARG A 491 -23.54 -7.04 52.45
N ASN A 492 -24.79 -7.11 52.90
CA ASN A 492 -25.15 -7.02 54.31
C ASN A 492 -25.03 -8.37 55.07
N GLY A 493 -24.46 -9.41 54.45
CA GLY A 493 -24.20 -10.70 55.10
C GLY A 493 -25.44 -11.60 55.30
N GLN A 494 -26.56 -11.31 54.63
CA GLN A 494 -27.73 -12.19 54.60
C GLN A 494 -27.67 -13.05 53.32
N ALA A 495 -27.22 -14.29 53.45
CA ALA A 495 -27.06 -15.21 52.33
C ALA A 495 -28.43 -15.73 51.79
N PRO A 496 -28.73 -15.57 50.49
CA PRO A 496 -29.82 -16.31 49.84
C PRO A 496 -29.35 -17.72 49.42
N PRO A 497 -30.27 -18.70 49.25
CA PRO A 497 -29.91 -20.08 48.96
C PRO A 497 -29.33 -20.25 47.55
N LEU A 498 -28.27 -21.06 47.45
CA LEU A 498 -27.47 -21.30 46.25
C LEU A 498 -28.22 -22.12 45.20
N GLN A 499 -28.21 -21.64 43.95
CA GLN A 499 -28.48 -22.47 42.77
C GLN A 499 -27.42 -22.15 41.70
N GLN A 500 -26.60 -23.16 41.38
CA GLN A 500 -25.43 -23.10 40.49
C GLN A 500 -25.82 -23.33 39.03
N VAL A 501 -25.28 -22.52 38.11
CA VAL A 501 -25.04 -22.94 36.72
C VAL A 501 -23.71 -22.36 36.27
N ALA A 502 -22.81 -23.24 35.83
CA ALA A 502 -21.50 -22.93 35.28
C ALA A 502 -21.56 -22.82 33.74
N ILE A 503 -20.85 -21.85 33.16
CA ILE A 503 -20.55 -21.80 31.72
C ILE A 503 -19.04 -21.59 31.57
N VAL A 504 -18.46 -22.43 30.72
CA VAL A 504 -17.05 -22.53 30.34
C VAL A 504 -16.66 -21.36 29.42
N THR A 505 -15.49 -20.77 29.63
CA THR A 505 -14.86 -19.75 28.77
C THR A 505 -13.48 -20.23 28.28
N PRO A 506 -13.03 -19.86 27.05
CA PRO A 506 -11.72 -20.25 26.52
C PRO A 506 -10.58 -19.22 26.74
N SER A 507 -9.37 -19.80 26.83
CA SER A 507 -7.97 -19.33 26.97
C SER A 507 -7.60 -17.92 27.51
N GLU A 508 -6.68 -17.93 28.50
CA GLU A 508 -6.31 -16.83 29.41
C GLU A 508 -5.09 -15.97 28.99
N ASP A 509 -4.41 -16.22 27.85
CA ASP A 509 -3.07 -15.62 27.61
C ASP A 509 -3.02 -14.34 26.75
N MET A 510 -4.13 -13.63 26.56
CA MET A 510 -4.11 -12.29 25.94
C MET A 510 -4.39 -11.21 26.97
N ASP A 511 -3.59 -10.15 26.96
CA ASP A 511 -3.75 -8.98 27.83
C ASP A 511 -5.22 -8.50 27.80
N PRO A 512 -5.91 -8.47 28.96
CA PRO A 512 -7.31 -8.08 29.04
C PRO A 512 -7.57 -6.65 28.51
N GLU A 513 -6.56 -5.77 28.50
CA GLU A 513 -6.67 -4.42 27.96
C GLU A 513 -6.80 -4.42 26.43
N ILE A 514 -6.13 -5.35 25.74
CA ILE A 514 -6.25 -5.54 24.28
C ILE A 514 -7.64 -6.09 23.93
N LYS A 515 -8.14 -7.10 24.66
CA LYS A 515 -9.49 -7.66 24.46
C LYS A 515 -10.60 -6.64 24.71
N GLU A 516 -10.47 -5.79 25.74
CA GLU A 516 -11.45 -4.73 26.01
C GLU A 516 -11.41 -3.58 24.98
N ALA A 517 -10.25 -3.32 24.37
CA ALA A 517 -10.09 -2.22 23.42
C ALA A 517 -10.91 -2.38 22.12
N PHE A 518 -11.18 -3.63 21.70
CA PHE A 518 -11.96 -3.97 20.50
C PHE A 518 -13.47 -4.00 20.71
N SER A 519 -13.95 -4.11 21.96
CA SER A 519 -15.37 -4.36 22.24
C SER A 519 -16.17 -3.11 22.63
N ARG A 520 -15.51 -1.98 22.89
CA ARG A 520 -16.20 -0.75 23.30
C ARG A 520 -16.49 0.13 22.09
N PRO A 521 -17.76 0.53 21.85
CA PRO A 521 -18.07 1.53 20.82
C PRO A 521 -17.21 2.77 21.06
N ALA A 522 -16.82 3.44 19.97
CA ALA A 522 -15.94 4.60 20.03
C ALA A 522 -16.47 5.59 21.09
N PRO A 523 -15.63 6.07 22.03
CA PRO A 523 -16.06 7.11 22.95
C PRO A 523 -16.59 8.29 22.14
N LEU A 524 -17.63 8.96 22.65
CA LEU A 524 -18.32 10.14 22.10
C LEU A 524 -17.40 11.36 21.78
N GLU A 525 -16.08 11.19 21.77
CA GLU A 525 -15.06 12.19 21.44
C GLU A 525 -15.03 12.62 19.96
N THR A 526 -15.79 11.97 19.06
CA THR A 526 -15.96 12.41 17.67
C THR A 526 -17.05 13.47 17.52
N THR A 527 -16.92 14.58 18.24
CA THR A 527 -17.70 15.79 17.88
C THR A 527 -17.40 16.26 16.46
N LEU A 528 -16.22 15.93 15.94
CA LEU A 528 -15.74 16.24 14.60
C LEU A 528 -16.21 15.27 13.49
N GLY A 529 -16.96 14.22 13.82
CA GLY A 529 -17.38 13.18 12.86
C GLY A 529 -16.38 12.03 12.72
N GLU A 530 -16.75 11.03 11.91
CA GLU A 530 -16.06 9.73 11.79
C GLU A 530 -14.68 9.82 11.13
N LYS A 531 -14.43 10.87 10.33
CA LYS A 531 -13.22 11.05 9.52
C LYS A 531 -12.05 11.70 10.27
N TRP A 532 -12.28 12.25 11.46
CA TRP A 532 -11.26 12.94 12.24
C TRP A 532 -10.71 12.05 13.35
N HIS A 533 -9.41 11.77 13.27
CA HIS A 533 -8.75 10.87 14.22
C HIS A 533 -7.77 11.63 15.10
N ALA A 534 -7.79 11.35 16.40
CA ALA A 534 -6.90 11.97 17.36
C ALA A 534 -5.50 11.34 17.36
N PHE A 535 -4.47 12.17 17.30
CA PHE A 535 -3.05 11.83 17.43
C PHE A 535 -2.40 12.70 18.52
N TYR A 536 -1.18 12.37 18.91
CA TYR A 536 -0.42 13.13 19.89
C TYR A 536 0.94 13.47 19.27
N ASP A 537 1.45 14.68 19.49
CA ASP A 537 2.82 15.04 19.11
C ASP A 537 3.83 14.51 20.15
N LEU A 538 5.14 14.69 19.92
CA LEU A 538 6.19 14.27 20.85
C LEU A 538 6.06 14.90 22.25
N ARG A 539 5.35 16.03 22.36
CA ARG A 539 5.10 16.73 23.63
C ARG A 539 3.85 16.20 24.34
N GLY A 540 3.18 15.20 23.77
CA GLY A 540 1.93 14.65 24.27
C GLY A 540 0.72 15.56 24.01
N VAL A 541 0.83 16.56 23.14
CA VAL A 541 -0.29 17.45 22.82
C VAL A 541 -1.18 16.80 21.77
N LYS A 542 -2.47 16.64 22.09
CA LYS A 542 -3.49 16.07 21.20
C LYS A 542 -3.71 16.99 19.99
N TYR A 543 -3.76 16.40 18.80
CA TYR A 543 -4.22 17.04 17.56
C TYR A 543 -5.09 16.05 16.77
N TYR A 544 -5.82 16.55 15.79
CA TYR A 544 -6.71 15.75 14.94
C TYR A 544 -6.20 15.77 13.52
N TYR A 545 -6.31 14.62 12.83
CA TYR A 545 -5.91 14.45 11.44
C TYR A 545 -7.04 13.79 10.66
N ASN A 546 -7.29 14.28 9.45
CA ASN A 546 -8.25 13.72 8.51
C ASN A 546 -7.50 13.11 7.33
N PHE A 547 -7.66 11.81 7.10
CA PHE A 547 -6.96 11.10 6.02
C PHE A 547 -7.51 11.43 4.63
N GLU A 548 -8.76 11.85 4.51
CA GLU A 548 -9.37 12.27 3.25
C GLU A 548 -8.86 13.64 2.80
N THR A 549 -8.85 14.62 3.69
CA THR A 549 -8.42 16.00 3.34
C THR A 549 -6.93 16.25 3.56
N GLN A 550 -6.24 15.33 4.24
CA GLN A 550 -4.85 15.48 4.70
C GLN A 550 -4.61 16.70 5.62
N GLU A 551 -5.69 17.23 6.20
CA GLU A 551 -5.63 18.37 7.11
C GLU A 551 -5.33 17.92 8.54
N SER A 552 -4.59 18.77 9.26
CA SER A 552 -4.35 18.60 10.70
C SER A 552 -4.79 19.85 11.47
N MET A 553 -5.40 19.64 12.65
CA MET A 553 -5.84 20.74 13.50
C MET A 553 -5.60 20.44 14.99
N ARG A 554 -5.19 21.45 15.76
CA ARG A 554 -4.99 21.32 17.22
C ARG A 554 -6.28 21.50 18.03
N ARG A 555 -7.27 22.21 17.48
CA ARG A 555 -8.58 22.43 18.13
C ARG A 555 -9.68 22.21 17.11
N PRO A 556 -10.74 21.45 17.46
CA PRO A 556 -11.97 21.41 16.68
C PRO A 556 -12.45 22.83 16.40
N GLN A 557 -12.73 23.18 15.14
CA GLN A 557 -13.50 24.39 14.88
C GLN A 557 -14.95 24.13 15.28
N ASP A 558 -15.58 25.06 16.01
CA ASP A 558 -16.97 24.91 16.47
C ASP A 558 -17.96 24.66 15.32
N SER A 559 -17.62 25.08 14.10
CA SER A 559 -18.39 24.86 12.87
C SER A 559 -18.44 23.40 12.40
N LEU A 560 -17.44 22.59 12.76
CA LEU A 560 -17.36 21.18 12.37
C LEU A 560 -18.09 20.24 13.35
N ILE A 561 -18.56 20.78 14.48
CA ILE A 561 -19.37 20.03 15.43
C ILE A 561 -20.77 19.92 14.88
N VAL A 562 -21.08 18.81 14.18
CA VAL A 562 -22.41 18.58 13.63
C VAL A 562 -23.39 18.41 14.80
N PRO A 563 -24.37 19.31 15.00
CA PRO A 563 -25.42 19.07 15.98
C PRO A 563 -26.24 17.87 15.49
N VAL A 564 -26.37 16.84 16.33
CA VAL A 564 -27.16 15.64 16.04
C VAL A 564 -28.55 16.07 15.56
N ALA A 565 -28.81 15.93 14.26
CA ALA A 565 -30.07 16.34 13.68
C ALA A 565 -31.19 15.47 14.25
N THR A 566 -32.23 16.10 14.79
CA THR A 566 -33.45 15.42 15.23
C THR A 566 -34.09 14.74 14.03
N VAL A 567 -34.11 13.41 14.03
CA VAL A 567 -34.63 12.57 12.94
C VAL A 567 -36.09 12.95 12.64
N ASP A 568 -36.39 13.14 11.35
CA ASP A 568 -37.68 13.63 10.86
C ASP A 568 -38.83 12.64 11.14
N ALA A 569 -39.90 13.13 11.78
CA ALA A 569 -41.02 12.32 12.24
C ALA A 569 -41.81 11.68 11.09
N ALA A 570 -41.75 12.26 9.88
CA ALA A 570 -42.42 11.71 8.69
C ALA A 570 -41.76 10.40 8.22
N ALA A 571 -40.43 10.31 8.27
CA ALA A 571 -39.69 9.10 7.92
C ALA A 571 -39.98 7.94 8.90
N MET A 572 -40.33 8.24 10.16
CA MET A 572 -40.77 7.22 11.12
C MET A 572 -42.16 6.61 10.80
N ALA A 573 -43.06 7.37 10.18
CA ALA A 573 -44.43 6.90 9.90
C ALA A 573 -44.49 5.94 8.71
N GLU A 574 -43.74 6.22 7.64
CA GLU A 574 -43.64 5.36 6.46
C GLU A 574 -42.94 4.02 6.79
N ARG A 575 -41.92 4.08 7.67
CA ARG A 575 -41.20 2.90 8.17
C ARG A 575 -42.07 1.96 8.99
N LYS A 576 -43.05 2.48 9.75
CA LYS A 576 -44.05 1.67 10.49
C LYS A 576 -44.92 0.82 9.56
N LEU A 577 -45.24 1.32 8.36
CA LEU A 577 -46.08 0.59 7.40
C LEU A 577 -45.35 -0.61 6.81
N ILE A 578 -44.06 -0.44 6.49
CA ILE A 578 -43.20 -1.47 5.88
C ILE A 578 -42.91 -2.60 6.88
N VAL A 579 -42.59 -2.27 8.13
CA VAL A 579 -42.35 -3.27 9.19
C VAL A 579 -43.62 -4.09 9.51
N GLY A 580 -44.80 -3.45 9.47
CA GLY A 580 -46.07 -4.15 9.60
C GLY A 580 -46.33 -5.19 8.50
N GLN A 581 -45.81 -4.97 7.28
CA GLN A 581 -45.92 -5.91 6.17
C GLN A 581 -44.90 -7.06 6.26
N MET A 582 -43.67 -6.79 6.72
CA MET A 582 -42.62 -7.83 6.85
C MET A 582 -42.87 -8.79 8.03
N ALA A 583 -43.47 -8.31 9.13
CA ALA A 583 -43.83 -9.17 10.27
C ALA A 583 -44.90 -10.22 9.95
N MET A 584 -45.60 -10.10 8.81
CA MET A 584 -46.62 -11.06 8.38
C MET A 584 -46.12 -12.10 7.35
N SER A 585 -44.89 -11.99 6.84
CA SER A 585 -44.36 -12.97 5.88
C SER A 585 -43.58 -14.09 6.58
N LYS A 586 -44.21 -15.26 6.75
CA LYS A 586 -43.56 -16.49 7.24
C LYS A 586 -42.79 -17.20 6.12
N SER A 587 -41.67 -16.66 5.67
CA SER A 587 -40.75 -17.41 4.79
C SER A 587 -39.47 -17.76 5.55
N PRO A 588 -39.13 -19.06 5.71
CA PRO A 588 -37.92 -19.46 6.40
C PRO A 588 -36.69 -19.16 5.54
N ARG A 589 -35.71 -18.48 6.12
CA ARG A 589 -34.39 -18.23 5.52
C ARG A 589 -33.58 -19.54 5.56
N LEU A 590 -33.34 -20.13 4.40
CA LEU A 590 -32.38 -21.21 4.22
C LEU A 590 -30.97 -20.58 4.17
N MET A 591 -30.12 -20.94 5.12
CA MET A 591 -28.68 -20.72 5.03
C MET A 591 -28.08 -21.87 4.19
N PRO A 592 -27.12 -21.62 3.28
CA PRO A 592 -26.41 -22.70 2.60
C PRO A 592 -25.47 -23.42 3.59
N GLU A 593 -25.50 -24.75 3.57
CA GLU A 593 -24.50 -25.58 4.25
C GLU A 593 -23.11 -25.29 3.72
N TRP A 594 -22.18 -25.01 4.63
CA TRP A 594 -20.75 -24.94 4.37
C TRP A 594 -20.21 -26.36 4.21
N HIS A 595 -19.62 -26.66 3.05
CA HIS A 595 -18.84 -27.88 2.85
C HIS A 595 -17.36 -27.60 3.16
N GLU A 596 -16.81 -28.32 4.14
CA GLU A 596 -15.36 -28.41 4.38
C GLU A 596 -14.67 -28.97 3.12
N GLY A 597 -13.70 -28.21 2.60
CA GLY A 597 -12.91 -28.60 1.44
C GLY A 597 -11.99 -29.77 1.77
N VAL A 598 -12.09 -30.83 0.96
CA VAL A 598 -11.16 -31.96 0.94
C VAL A 598 -9.89 -31.52 0.21
N GLU A 599 -8.74 -31.64 0.87
CA GLU A 599 -7.41 -31.49 0.25
C GLU A 599 -7.26 -32.44 -0.94
N GLN A 600 -6.89 -31.91 -2.11
CA GLN A 600 -6.46 -32.71 -3.25
C GLN A 600 -4.93 -32.85 -3.22
N ASP A 601 -4.47 -34.09 -3.07
CA ASP A 601 -3.08 -34.49 -3.26
C ASP A 601 -2.61 -34.13 -4.68
N ALA A 602 -1.62 -33.24 -4.76
CA ALA A 602 -0.89 -32.95 -5.98
C ALA A 602 0.13 -34.06 -6.26
N ASN A 603 -0.24 -34.99 -7.14
CA ASN A 603 0.69 -35.92 -7.77
C ASN A 603 0.36 -36.05 -9.26
N HIS A 604 1.40 -35.94 -10.11
CA HIS A 604 1.44 -35.87 -11.60
C HIS A 604 1.41 -34.41 -12.11
N ASN A 605 2.44 -33.88 -12.78
CA ASN A 605 3.36 -34.44 -13.77
C ASN A 605 4.68 -33.66 -13.82
#